data_AF-A0A0U5GRZ5-F1
#
_entry.id   AF-A0A0U5GRZ5-F1
#
_cell.length_a   1.000
_cell.length_b   1.000
_cell.length_c   1.000
_cell.angle_alpha   90.00
_cell.angle_beta   90.00
_cell.angle_gamma   90.00
#
_symmetry.space_group_name_H-M   'P 1'
#
loop_
_entity.id
_entity.type
_entity.pdbx_description
1 polymer ?
#
loop_
_entity_poly.entity_id
_entity_poly.type
_entity_poly.pdbx_seq_one_letter_code
_entity_poly.pdbx_strand_id
1 'polypeptide(L)'
;MRLLLADTEDTVYMGSGETDLLNNLAITVIEDRAALDGATAAAVRENFRAWAATAPQREQGVNSRIQPVPPRLGISSQRYRYCLQVGREELESVLRYAQSGPLDSSFVRLVDTYWEPFVDPALDLEEEHQRLKAES
;
A
#
# COMPACT_ATOMS: atom_id res chain seq x y z
N MET A 1 7.54 -17.98 -2.61
CA MET A 1 8.07 -17.07 -1.55
C MET A 1 9.60 -17.01 -1.44
N ARG A 2 10.38 -18.11 -1.55
CA ARG A 2 11.87 -18.02 -1.51
C ARG A 2 12.51 -17.23 -2.65
N LEU A 3 11.87 -17.23 -3.83
CA LEU A 3 12.39 -16.55 -5.03
C LEU A 3 12.42 -15.03 -4.90
N LEU A 4 11.44 -14.41 -4.24
CA LEU A 4 11.37 -12.95 -4.12
C LEU A 4 12.49 -12.38 -3.25
N LEU A 5 12.84 -13.08 -2.17
CA LEU A 5 13.96 -12.71 -1.30
C LEU A 5 15.31 -12.94 -1.99
N ALA A 6 15.47 -14.07 -2.69
CA ALA A 6 16.70 -14.40 -3.40
C ALA A 6 17.04 -13.38 -4.52
N ASP A 7 16.06 -13.01 -5.34
CA ASP A 7 16.27 -12.00 -6.40
C ASP A 7 16.59 -10.61 -5.81
N THR A 8 16.07 -10.31 -4.62
CA THR A 8 16.35 -9.06 -3.92
C THR A 8 17.79 -9.02 -3.40
N GLU A 9 18.30 -10.13 -2.85
CA GLU A 9 19.68 -10.26 -2.37
C GLU A 9 20.69 -10.12 -3.51
N ASP A 10 20.50 -10.83 -4.63
CA ASP A 10 21.38 -10.76 -5.80
C ASP A 10 21.43 -9.34 -6.40
N THR A 11 20.30 -8.65 -6.44
CA THR A 11 20.21 -7.28 -6.97
C THR A 11 20.92 -6.27 -6.07
N VAL A 12 20.76 -6.37 -4.76
CA VAL A 12 21.41 -5.46 -3.79
C VAL A 12 22.91 -5.71 -3.68
N TYR A 13 23.36 -6.97 -3.84
CA TYR A 13 24.78 -7.32 -3.80
C TYR A 13 25.56 -6.78 -5.03
N MET A 14 24.87 -6.62 -6.16
CA MET A 14 25.44 -6.09 -7.42
C MET A 14 25.48 -4.55 -7.46
N GLY A 15 24.62 -3.88 -6.70
CA GLY A 15 24.71 -2.44 -6.42
C GLY A 15 25.59 -2.19 -5.19
N SER A 16 26.17 -1.02 -5.03
CA SER A 16 26.93 -0.64 -3.81
C SER A 16 26.02 -0.46 -2.57
N GLY A 17 25.01 -1.31 -2.39
CA GLY A 17 23.93 -1.16 -1.43
C GLY A 17 24.26 -1.67 -0.04
N GLU A 18 23.60 -1.10 0.95
CA GLU A 18 23.66 -1.52 2.35
C GLU A 18 22.84 -2.80 2.53
N THR A 19 23.48 -3.97 2.36
CA THR A 19 22.86 -5.30 2.59
C THR A 19 22.24 -5.42 3.98
N ASP A 20 22.72 -4.64 4.95
CA ASP A 20 22.17 -4.54 6.31
C ASP A 20 20.71 -4.04 6.34
N LEU A 21 20.26 -3.29 5.33
CA LEU A 21 18.87 -2.87 5.21
C LEU A 21 17.95 -4.05 4.83
N LEU A 22 18.45 -5.05 4.09
CA LEU A 22 17.67 -6.24 3.75
C LEU A 22 17.37 -7.09 4.98
N ASN A 23 18.31 -7.18 5.92
CA ASN A 23 18.09 -7.86 7.20
C ASN A 23 16.96 -7.23 8.02
N ASN A 24 16.67 -5.94 7.78
CA ASN A 24 15.61 -5.19 8.45
C ASN A 24 14.34 -5.06 7.60
N LEU A 25 14.36 -5.46 6.32
CA LEU A 25 13.23 -5.39 5.41
C LEU A 25 12.30 -6.60 5.62
N ALA A 26 11.35 -6.45 6.51
CA ALA A 26 10.35 -7.47 6.76
C ALA A 26 9.16 -7.35 5.78
N ILE A 27 9.29 -7.97 4.61
CA ILE A 27 8.22 -8.05 3.60
C ILE A 27 7.14 -9.03 4.09
N THR A 28 5.88 -8.56 4.12
CA THR A 28 4.71 -9.40 4.39
C THR A 28 3.87 -9.48 3.12
N VAL A 29 3.71 -10.69 2.59
CA VAL A 29 2.84 -10.95 1.44
C VAL A 29 1.49 -11.43 1.97
N ILE A 30 0.42 -10.72 1.61
CA ILE A 30 -0.96 -11.09 1.96
C ILE A 30 -1.63 -11.61 0.68
N GLU A 31 -1.83 -12.92 0.62
CA GLU A 31 -2.54 -13.58 -0.47
C GLU A 31 -3.92 -14.01 0.01
N ASP A 32 -4.94 -13.20 -0.29
CA ASP A 32 -6.35 -13.56 -0.10
C ASP A 32 -7.08 -13.38 -1.44
N ARG A 33 -7.12 -14.45 -2.23
CA ARG A 33 -7.72 -14.40 -3.56
C ARG A 33 -9.22 -14.09 -3.52
N ALA A 34 -9.94 -14.50 -2.47
CA ALA A 34 -11.37 -14.25 -2.37
C ALA A 34 -11.66 -12.76 -2.13
N ALA A 35 -10.82 -12.08 -1.36
CA ALA A 35 -10.98 -10.67 -1.03
C ALA A 35 -10.26 -9.71 -2.00
N LEU A 36 -9.18 -10.16 -2.65
CA LEU A 36 -8.25 -9.28 -3.39
C LEU A 36 -8.27 -9.45 -4.92
N ASP A 37 -8.84 -10.54 -5.45
CA ASP A 37 -8.91 -10.73 -6.91
C ASP A 37 -9.83 -9.68 -7.56
N GLY A 38 -9.25 -8.83 -8.41
CA GLY A 38 -9.96 -7.68 -9.00
C GLY A 38 -10.28 -6.53 -8.03
N ALA A 39 -9.74 -6.55 -6.80
CA ALA A 39 -10.04 -5.51 -5.81
C ALA A 39 -9.51 -4.13 -6.23
N THR A 40 -10.32 -3.10 -6.00
CA THR A 40 -9.92 -1.71 -6.22
C THR A 40 -8.92 -1.26 -5.15
N ALA A 41 -8.16 -0.19 -5.42
CA ALA A 41 -7.26 0.40 -4.42
C ALA A 41 -8.00 0.84 -3.14
N ALA A 42 -9.28 1.23 -3.26
CA ALA A 42 -10.12 1.55 -2.10
C ALA A 42 -10.41 0.31 -1.25
N ALA A 43 -10.81 -0.81 -1.86
CA ALA A 43 -11.04 -2.06 -1.15
C ALA A 43 -9.74 -2.61 -0.52
N VAL A 44 -8.60 -2.52 -1.22
CA VAL A 44 -7.29 -2.87 -0.66
C VAL A 44 -6.95 -1.99 0.54
N ARG A 45 -7.21 -0.68 0.46
CA ARG A 45 -6.98 0.26 1.57
C ARG A 45 -7.79 -0.11 2.81
N GLU A 46 -9.06 -0.48 2.65
CA GLU A 46 -9.92 -0.89 3.76
C GLU A 46 -9.42 -2.16 4.44
N ASN A 47 -9.11 -3.19 3.65
CA ASN A 47 -8.53 -4.43 4.15
C ASN A 47 -7.19 -4.18 4.88
N PHE A 48 -6.33 -3.36 4.27
CA PHE A 48 -5.04 -2.99 4.86
C PHE A 48 -5.20 -2.19 6.16
N ARG A 49 -6.16 -1.26 6.22
CA ARG A 49 -6.48 -0.50 7.43
C ARG A 49 -6.94 -1.42 8.57
N ALA A 50 -7.77 -2.42 8.27
CA ALA A 50 -8.21 -3.42 9.25
C ALA A 50 -7.05 -4.27 9.78
N TRP A 51 -6.14 -4.70 8.90
CA TRP A 51 -4.92 -5.39 9.29
C TRP A 51 -4.01 -4.51 10.17
N ALA A 52 -3.74 -3.28 9.72
CA ALA A 52 -2.85 -2.31 10.38
C ALA A 52 -3.35 -1.89 11.77
N ALA A 53 -4.66 -1.98 12.04
CA ALA A 53 -5.22 -1.69 13.36
C ALA A 53 -4.77 -2.68 14.46
N THR A 54 -4.32 -3.87 14.08
CA THR A 54 -3.99 -4.95 15.02
C THR A 54 -2.62 -5.57 14.79
N ALA A 55 -2.00 -5.35 13.61
CA ALA A 55 -0.67 -5.85 13.29
C ALA A 55 0.43 -5.33 14.21
N PRO A 56 0.51 -4.04 14.62
CA PRO A 56 1.56 -3.55 15.50
C PRO A 56 1.64 -4.33 16.81
N GLN A 57 0.50 -4.59 17.45
CA GLN A 57 0.45 -5.33 18.71
C GLN A 57 0.83 -6.81 18.53
N ARG A 58 0.42 -7.43 17.40
CA ARG A 58 0.77 -8.83 17.10
C ARG A 58 2.25 -8.99 16.76
N GLU A 59 2.84 -8.04 16.04
CA GLU A 59 4.21 -8.11 15.54
C GLU A 59 5.25 -7.59 16.54
N GLN A 60 4.95 -6.53 17.29
CA GLN A 60 5.89 -5.86 18.21
C GLN A 60 5.63 -6.17 19.70
N GLY A 61 4.55 -6.89 20.01
CA GLY A 61 4.19 -7.27 21.37
C GLY A 61 3.50 -6.15 22.17
N VAL A 62 3.00 -6.53 23.36
CA VAL A 62 1.98 -5.83 24.17
C VAL A 62 2.45 -4.47 24.76
N ASN A 63 3.70 -4.06 24.52
CA ASN A 63 4.32 -2.86 25.13
C ASN A 63 4.55 -1.68 24.20
N SER A 64 4.01 -1.67 22.97
CA SER A 64 3.92 -0.44 22.18
C SER A 64 2.88 0.50 22.81
N ARG A 65 3.29 1.19 23.89
CA ARG A 65 2.63 2.35 24.53
C ARG A 65 2.60 3.58 23.62
N ILE A 66 2.55 3.38 22.31
CA ILE A 66 2.15 4.44 21.39
C ILE A 66 0.63 4.50 21.58
N GLN A 67 0.20 5.44 22.43
CA GLN A 67 -1.19 5.91 22.52
C GLN A 67 -1.79 6.03 21.10
N PRO A 68 -3.13 6.09 20.98
CA PRO A 68 -3.74 6.53 19.72
C PRO A 68 -3.37 8.00 19.50
N VAL A 69 -2.15 8.24 19.01
CA VAL A 69 -1.74 9.55 18.50
C VAL A 69 -2.68 9.79 17.34
N PRO A 70 -3.38 10.94 17.28
CA PRO A 70 -4.27 11.24 16.17
C PRO A 70 -3.51 11.00 14.86
N PRO A 71 -4.12 10.33 13.86
CA PRO A 71 -3.43 9.80 12.67
C PRO A 71 -2.66 10.83 11.83
N ARG A 72 -2.80 12.12 12.16
CA ARG A 72 -2.12 13.26 11.54
C ARG A 72 -0.79 13.65 12.20
N LEU A 73 -0.51 13.23 13.44
CA LEU A 73 0.79 13.44 14.10
C LEU A 73 1.54 12.12 14.12
N GLY A 74 2.56 12.03 13.27
CA GLY A 74 3.37 10.84 13.08
C GLY A 74 3.97 10.29 14.37
N ILE A 75 3.92 8.97 14.51
CA ILE A 75 5.05 8.00 14.60
C ILE A 75 4.36 6.62 14.48
N SER A 76 3.77 6.32 13.33
CA SER A 76 3.38 4.95 12.97
C SER A 76 4.40 4.46 11.95
N SER A 77 4.95 3.26 12.17
CA SER A 77 5.90 2.65 11.24
C SER A 77 5.32 2.66 9.81
N GLN A 78 6.18 2.92 8.81
CA GLN A 78 5.73 2.97 7.42
C GLN A 78 5.10 1.65 6.96
N ARG A 79 5.47 0.55 7.62
CA ARG A 79 4.86 -0.78 7.49
C ARG A 79 3.34 -0.78 7.70
N TYR A 80 2.80 0.09 8.55
CA TYR A 80 1.36 0.17 8.87
C TYR A 80 0.65 1.32 8.16
N ARG A 81 1.41 2.14 7.41
CA ARG A 81 0.90 3.29 6.66
C ARG A 81 0.76 3.02 5.17
N TYR A 82 1.71 2.27 4.60
CA TYR A 82 1.73 2.02 3.16
C TYR A 82 1.74 0.53 2.86
N CYS A 83 1.01 0.14 1.81
CA CYS A 83 1.16 -1.17 1.18
C CYS A 83 1.33 -1.03 -0.33
N LEU A 84 1.92 -2.06 -0.93
CA LEU A 84 2.03 -2.20 -2.38
C LEU A 84 0.91 -3.12 -2.86
N GLN A 85 0.07 -2.62 -3.75
CA GLN A 85 -0.89 -3.44 -4.48
C GLN A 85 -0.22 -3.90 -5.78
N VAL A 86 -0.10 -5.23 -5.93
CA VAL A 86 0.47 -5.87 -7.11
C VAL A 86 -0.60 -6.72 -7.77
N GLY A 87 -1.20 -6.22 -8.84
CA GLY A 87 -2.12 -6.95 -9.70
C GLY A 87 -1.41 -7.51 -10.93
N ARG A 88 -2.21 -7.95 -11.92
CA ARG A 88 -1.68 -8.47 -13.19
C ARG A 88 -0.90 -7.42 -13.96
N GLU A 89 -1.45 -6.20 -14.08
CA GLU A 89 -0.82 -5.13 -14.86
C GLU A 89 0.52 -4.72 -14.26
N GLU A 90 0.59 -4.58 -12.94
CA GLU A 90 1.82 -4.23 -12.22
C GLU A 90 2.86 -5.35 -12.35
N LEU A 91 2.45 -6.61 -12.24
CA LEU A 91 3.35 -7.74 -12.42
C LEU A 91 3.87 -7.82 -13.86
N GLU A 92 3.01 -7.67 -14.86
CA GLU A 92 3.41 -7.64 -16.27
C GLU A 92 4.34 -6.46 -16.57
N SER A 93 4.10 -5.30 -15.97
CA SER A 93 4.93 -4.10 -16.08
C SER A 93 6.36 -4.37 -15.59
N VAL A 94 6.51 -5.04 -14.45
CA VAL A 94 7.82 -5.42 -13.88
C VAL A 94 8.47 -6.58 -14.66
N LEU A 95 7.70 -7.55 -15.15
CA LEU A 95 8.24 -8.68 -15.91
C LEU A 95 8.73 -8.27 -17.31
N ARG A 96 8.10 -7.29 -17.96
CA ARG A 96 8.58 -6.75 -19.24
C ARG A 96 9.99 -6.16 -19.12
N TYR A 97 10.31 -5.52 -17.98
CA TYR A 97 11.65 -5.02 -17.69
C TYR A 97 12.72 -6.12 -17.72
N ALA A 98 12.44 -7.27 -17.10
CA ALA A 98 13.38 -8.40 -17.07
C ALA A 98 13.77 -8.90 -18.49
N GLN A 99 13.01 -8.49 -19.51
CA GLN A 99 13.20 -8.88 -20.90
C GLN A 99 13.73 -7.74 -21.80
N SER A 100 13.55 -6.46 -21.45
CA SER A 100 13.72 -5.36 -22.43
C SER A 100 14.54 -4.11 -22.03
N GLY A 101 15.11 -4.03 -20.82
CA GLY A 101 15.91 -2.85 -20.41
C GLY A 101 15.12 -1.83 -19.56
N PRO A 102 15.63 -0.59 -19.37
CA PRO A 102 15.46 0.23 -18.15
C PRO A 102 14.01 0.51 -17.71
N LEU A 103 13.85 0.72 -16.39
CA LEU A 103 12.60 0.78 -15.61
C LEU A 103 11.66 1.95 -15.92
N ASP A 104 11.90 2.72 -16.99
CA ASP A 104 11.28 4.02 -17.24
C ASP A 104 9.74 3.96 -17.37
N SER A 105 9.16 2.77 -17.55
CA SER A 105 7.71 2.52 -17.63
C SER A 105 7.18 1.49 -16.62
N SER A 106 8.03 0.97 -15.73
CA SER A 106 7.61 0.00 -14.71
C SER A 106 6.92 0.69 -13.54
N PHE A 107 5.83 0.11 -13.02
CA PHE A 107 5.14 0.70 -11.87
C PHE A 107 4.49 -0.34 -10.96
N VAL A 108 4.29 0.06 -9.71
CA VAL A 108 3.46 -0.62 -8.72
C VAL A 108 2.55 0.41 -8.06
N ARG A 109 1.39 -0.03 -7.55
CA ARG A 109 0.47 0.89 -6.85
C ARG A 109 0.85 0.99 -5.38
N LEU A 110 1.19 2.20 -4.94
CA LEU A 110 1.36 2.52 -3.53
C LEU A 110 0.02 2.96 -2.94
N VAL A 111 -0.43 2.29 -1.89
CA VAL A 111 -1.68 2.61 -1.19
C VAL A 111 -1.34 3.20 0.18
N ASP A 112 -1.76 4.44 0.43
CA ASP A 112 -1.75 5.05 1.78
C ASP A 112 -3.06 4.71 2.51
N THR A 113 -2.94 4.17 3.72
CA THR A 113 -4.04 3.79 4.62
C THR A 113 -5.02 4.93 4.89
N TYR A 114 -4.53 6.17 4.94
CA TYR A 114 -5.30 7.35 5.36
C TYR A 114 -5.69 8.26 4.18
N TRP A 115 -5.39 7.87 2.95
CA TRP A 115 -5.80 8.64 1.79
C TRP A 115 -7.32 8.59 1.62
N GLU A 116 -7.90 9.76 1.38
CA GLU A 116 -9.32 9.96 1.08
C GLU A 116 -9.43 10.70 -0.27
N PRO A 117 -10.44 10.39 -1.10
CA PRO A 117 -10.68 11.14 -2.33
C PRO A 117 -10.84 12.63 -2.01
N PHE A 118 -10.21 13.49 -2.80
CA PHE A 118 -10.52 14.91 -2.75
C PHE A 118 -11.96 15.11 -3.25
N VAL A 119 -12.82 15.60 -2.37
CA VAL A 119 -14.18 16.02 -2.72
C VAL A 119 -14.10 17.52 -2.98
N ASP A 120 -14.38 17.95 -4.22
CA ASP A 120 -14.47 19.37 -4.55
C ASP A 120 -15.74 19.95 -3.89
N PRO A 121 -15.61 20.90 -2.94
CA PRO A 121 -16.76 21.48 -2.27
C PRO A 121 -17.75 22.16 -3.22
N ALA A 122 -17.30 22.60 -4.40
CA ALA A 122 -18.17 23.25 -5.38
C ALA A 122 -19.12 22.26 -6.09
N LEU A 123 -18.64 21.03 -6.35
CA LEU A 123 -19.44 19.99 -7.00
C LEU A 123 -20.51 19.42 -6.07
N ASP A 124 -20.23 19.33 -4.77
CA ASP A 124 -21.18 18.85 -3.75
C ASP A 124 -22.39 19.78 -3.62
N LEU A 125 -22.15 21.10 -3.66
CA LEU A 125 -23.22 22.11 -3.62
C LEU A 125 -24.07 22.13 -4.90
N GLU A 126 -23.48 21.85 -6.05
CA GLU A 126 -24.21 21.77 -7.32
C GLU A 126 -25.09 20.51 -7.40
N GLU A 127 -24.62 19.37 -6.91
CA GLU A 127 -25.44 18.16 -6.78
C GLU A 127 -26.58 18.36 -5.78
N GLU A 128 -26.33 18.97 -4.63
CA GLU A 128 -27.38 19.29 -3.64
C GLU A 128 -28.43 20.24 -4.22
N HIS A 129 -28.00 21.28 -4.93
CA HIS A 129 -28.91 22.23 -5.57
C HIS A 129 -29.75 21.59 -6.69
N GLN A 130 -29.20 20.63 -7.43
CA GLN A 130 -29.95 19.87 -8.43
C GLN A 130 -30.97 18.91 -7.80
N ARG A 131 -30.63 18.26 -6.67
CA ARG A 131 -31.58 17.42 -5.92
C ARG A 131 -32.75 18.23 -5.39
N LEU A 132 -32.48 19.37 -4.78
CA LEU A 132 -33.53 20.27 -4.26
C LEU A 132 -34.45 20.80 -5.36
N LYS A 133 -33.94 20.99 -6.59
CA LYS A 133 -34.77 21.37 -7.75
C LYS A 133 -35.62 20.24 -8.31
N ALA A 134 -35.19 18.99 -8.17
CA ALA A 134 -35.94 17.83 -8.64
C ALA A 134 -37.08 17.42 -7.70
N GLU A 135 -37.02 17.85 -6.44
CA GLU A 135 -38.02 17.60 -5.39
C GLU A 135 -39.08 18.71 -5.24
N SER A 136 -38.95 19.81 -6.00
CA SER A 136 -39.90 20.94 -6.06
C SER A 136 -40.76 20.94 -7.32
#